data_AF-A0A927D997-F1
#
_entry.id   AF-A0A927D997-F1
#
_cell.length_a   1.000
_cell.length_b   1.000
_cell.length_c   1.000
_cell.angle_alpha   90.00
_cell.angle_beta   90.00
_cell.angle_gamma   90.00
#
_symmetry.space_group_name_H-M   'P 1'
#
loop_
_entity.id
_entity.type
_entity.pdbx_description
1 polymer ?
#
loop_
_entity_poly.entity_id
_entity_poly.type
_entity_poly.pdbx_seq_one_letter_code
_entity_poly.pdbx_strand_id
1 'polypeptide(L)'
;MKRPKTQYAKCGELNIAYQVFGDGPFDLLFALGWLTNVEYGWESPDYSRFLKKLGQRARVIVFDKRGTGMSDRDVGVATLEQRSEDINAVLDAVGSERAVLFGVSEGGAMSSVFAATFPERVSHLILNGSRSKYQWAEDYPYGLQKDEAEAEIAGFIENWGEPFALLSGAPSISKDHSAAEWYAAYLRYSASPRTAENFTRMNYQIDYRDILQTIQVPTMILHREDDQWCPIFHARYLAANIPKAELRVIPGDDHIVWYGDQDRLIAEIEQFVSGETSSSSYTRALRTVMFLDIVGSTNHLAAMGDDRWKSILEQLDFNVDRRIASFDGIRIKHTGDGYLISFSGPTRAIECAKMISEDVQRLGLQCQIGVHTGECELRGEDLSGLAVHIAARIMSEAEPQTIMCSQTVKDLVVGSGLEFVALGSRELKGVPGEWVMYEVK
;
A
#
# COMPACT_ATOMS: atom_id res chain seq x y z
N MET A 1 -32.34 7.44 -3.68
CA MET A 1 -31.67 6.67 -2.60
C MET A 1 -31.46 7.59 -1.39
N LYS A 2 -31.78 7.13 -0.18
CA LYS A 2 -31.41 7.82 1.07
C LYS A 2 -29.89 7.67 1.32
N ARG A 3 -29.26 8.59 2.06
CA ARG A 3 -27.83 8.49 2.42
C ARG A 3 -27.56 7.12 3.08
N PRO A 4 -26.55 6.37 2.63
CA PRO A 4 -26.16 5.11 3.27
C PRO A 4 -25.74 5.31 4.73
N LYS A 5 -25.95 4.31 5.57
CA LYS A 5 -25.52 4.35 6.97
C LYS A 5 -24.02 4.09 7.06
N THR A 6 -23.29 4.96 7.76
CA THR A 6 -21.87 4.74 8.09
C THR A 6 -21.73 3.59 9.10
N GLN A 7 -20.81 2.68 8.80
CA GLN A 7 -20.44 1.50 9.60
C GLN A 7 -18.93 1.53 9.84
N TYR A 8 -18.43 0.64 10.71
CA TYR A 8 -17.03 0.63 11.13
C TYR A 8 -16.46 -0.78 11.06
N ALA A 9 -15.32 -0.93 10.38
CA ALA A 9 -14.52 -2.14 10.34
C ALA A 9 -13.37 -2.03 11.33
N LYS A 10 -12.99 -3.13 11.97
CA LYS A 10 -11.81 -3.17 12.83
C LYS A 10 -10.56 -3.50 12.01
N CYS A 11 -9.55 -2.64 12.09
CA CYS A 11 -8.23 -2.87 11.53
C CYS A 11 -7.19 -2.71 12.65
N GLY A 12 -6.79 -3.84 13.25
CA GLY A 12 -6.14 -3.83 14.55
C GLY A 12 -7.03 -3.15 15.60
N GLU A 13 -6.47 -2.20 16.34
CA GLU A 13 -7.22 -1.41 17.33
C GLU A 13 -8.11 -0.32 16.72
N LEU A 14 -7.86 0.04 15.46
CA LEU A 14 -8.49 1.18 14.78
C LEU A 14 -9.88 0.83 14.22
N ASN A 15 -10.73 1.86 14.11
CA ASN A 15 -12.02 1.83 13.45
C ASN A 15 -11.95 2.54 12.10
N ILE A 16 -12.24 1.80 11.03
CA ILE A 16 -12.29 2.29 9.66
C ILE A 16 -13.75 2.49 9.25
N ALA A 17 -14.15 3.75 9.06
CA ALA A 17 -15.50 4.11 8.64
C ALA A 17 -15.73 3.76 7.17
N TYR A 18 -16.83 3.07 6.89
CA TYR A 18 -17.21 2.70 5.54
C TYR A 18 -18.73 2.77 5.34
N GLN A 19 -19.15 2.80 4.08
CA GLN A 19 -20.53 2.73 3.64
C GLN A 19 -20.67 1.70 2.51
N VAL A 20 -21.81 1.01 2.49
CA VAL A 20 -22.16 0.04 1.45
C VAL A 20 -23.52 0.40 0.87
N PHE A 21 -23.61 0.41 -0.46
CA PHE A 21 -24.85 0.71 -1.17
C PHE A 21 -24.82 0.18 -2.60
N GLY A 22 -26.00 0.07 -3.23
CA GLY A 22 -26.15 -0.59 -4.53
C GLY A 22 -26.30 -2.10 -4.39
N ASP A 23 -26.78 -2.72 -5.46
CA ASP A 23 -27.16 -4.13 -5.54
C ASP A 23 -26.71 -4.77 -6.88
N GLY A 24 -25.70 -4.16 -7.52
CA GLY A 24 -25.12 -4.68 -8.76
C GLY A 24 -24.40 -6.03 -8.59
N PRO A 25 -24.05 -6.70 -9.70
CA PRO A 25 -23.60 -8.10 -9.70
C PRO A 25 -22.19 -8.35 -9.18
N PHE A 26 -21.43 -7.30 -8.86
CA PHE A 26 -20.07 -7.40 -8.31
C PHE A 26 -19.84 -6.36 -7.23
N ASP A 27 -18.87 -6.63 -6.37
CA ASP A 27 -18.39 -5.69 -5.35
C ASP A 27 -17.39 -4.73 -5.98
N LEU A 28 -17.58 -3.42 -5.75
CA LEU A 28 -16.63 -2.39 -6.13
C LEU A 28 -16.20 -1.64 -4.87
N LEU A 29 -14.95 -1.80 -4.47
CA LEU A 29 -14.35 -0.99 -3.42
C LEU A 29 -13.71 0.25 -4.03
N PHE A 30 -14.22 1.41 -3.62
CA PHE A 30 -13.78 2.71 -4.11
C PHE A 30 -12.79 3.34 -3.11
N ALA A 31 -11.50 3.22 -3.42
CA ALA A 31 -10.40 3.84 -2.69
C ALA A 31 -10.13 5.24 -3.23
N LEU A 32 -10.75 6.23 -2.60
CA LEU A 32 -10.58 7.65 -2.89
C LEU A 32 -9.15 8.15 -2.57
N GLY A 33 -8.75 9.23 -3.23
CA GLY A 33 -7.44 9.87 -3.08
C GLY A 33 -7.23 10.63 -1.77
N TRP A 34 -6.34 11.62 -1.80
CA TRP A 34 -5.78 12.34 -0.65
C TRP A 34 -6.62 12.37 0.64
N LEU A 35 -7.73 13.14 0.65
CA LEU A 35 -8.59 13.31 1.83
C LEU A 35 -10.01 12.82 1.56
N THR A 36 -10.56 12.10 2.53
CA THR A 36 -11.85 11.41 2.41
C THR A 36 -12.81 11.76 3.53
N ASN A 37 -14.09 11.88 3.19
CA ASN A 37 -15.18 11.91 4.16
C ASN A 37 -16.46 11.27 3.59
N VAL A 38 -16.80 10.07 4.06
CA VAL A 38 -17.97 9.30 3.57
C VAL A 38 -19.32 9.88 3.98
N GLU A 39 -19.38 10.84 4.92
CA GLU A 39 -20.63 11.48 5.31
C GLU A 39 -20.84 12.82 4.60
N TYR A 40 -19.89 13.73 4.73
CA TYR A 40 -19.96 15.07 4.14
C TYR A 40 -19.90 15.05 2.61
N GLY A 41 -19.27 14.02 2.03
CA GLY A 41 -19.26 13.77 0.58
C GLY A 41 -20.64 13.92 -0.07
N TRP A 42 -21.68 13.40 0.59
CA TRP A 42 -23.05 13.37 0.08
C TRP A 42 -23.75 14.73 0.01
N GLU A 43 -23.19 15.78 0.60
CA GLU A 43 -23.73 17.15 0.47
C GLU A 43 -23.48 17.73 -0.92
N SER A 44 -22.52 17.19 -1.70
CA SER A 44 -22.35 17.56 -3.11
C SER A 44 -23.33 16.81 -4.02
N PRO A 45 -24.11 17.52 -4.86
CA PRO A 45 -24.95 16.89 -5.88
C PRO A 45 -24.14 16.04 -6.86
N ASP A 46 -22.94 16.47 -7.25
CA ASP A 46 -22.09 15.79 -8.23
C ASP A 46 -21.47 14.52 -7.65
N TYR A 47 -20.96 14.58 -6.41
CA TYR A 47 -20.49 13.42 -5.65
C TYR A 47 -21.61 12.40 -5.45
N SER A 48 -22.78 12.87 -4.99
CA SER A 48 -23.93 11.99 -4.77
C SER A 48 -24.40 11.33 -6.07
N ARG A 49 -24.42 12.07 -7.19
CA ARG A 49 -24.78 11.54 -8.50
C ARG A 49 -23.79 10.49 -8.97
N PHE A 50 -22.50 10.75 -8.82
CA PHE A 50 -21.44 9.81 -9.19
C PHE A 50 -21.58 8.47 -8.44
N LEU A 51 -21.68 8.52 -7.10
CA LEU A 51 -21.85 7.32 -6.29
C LEU A 51 -23.16 6.59 -6.61
N LYS A 52 -24.26 7.31 -6.84
CA LYS A 52 -25.55 6.68 -7.24
C LYS A 52 -25.43 5.96 -8.58
N LYS A 53 -24.72 6.53 -9.56
CA LYS A 53 -24.49 5.89 -10.86
C LYS A 53 -23.62 4.63 -10.71
N LEU A 54 -22.57 4.66 -9.90
CA LEU A 54 -21.79 3.46 -9.57
C LEU A 54 -22.66 2.39 -8.86
N GLY A 55 -23.50 2.80 -7.90
CA GLY A 55 -24.39 1.90 -7.16
C GLY A 55 -25.50 1.27 -8.00
N GLN A 56 -25.76 1.77 -9.21
CA GLN A 56 -26.64 1.11 -10.18
C GLN A 56 -25.95 -0.05 -10.90
N ARG A 57 -24.61 -0.14 -10.84
CA ARG A 57 -23.81 -1.13 -11.57
C ARG A 57 -23.08 -2.11 -10.66
N ALA A 58 -22.86 -1.75 -9.39
CA ALA A 58 -22.13 -2.55 -8.42
C ALA A 58 -22.73 -2.44 -7.02
N ARG A 59 -22.41 -3.39 -6.14
CA ARG A 59 -22.45 -3.16 -4.69
C ARG A 59 -21.20 -2.37 -4.33
N VAL A 60 -21.37 -1.06 -4.16
CA VAL A 60 -20.28 -0.11 -3.92
C VAL A 60 -19.95 -0.07 -2.44
N ILE A 61 -18.65 -0.18 -2.16
CA ILE A 61 -18.04 -0.08 -0.84
C ILE A 61 -17.12 1.14 -0.86
N VAL A 62 -17.41 2.16 -0.07
CA VAL A 62 -16.56 3.36 0.06
C VAL A 62 -16.16 3.52 1.52
N PHE A 63 -14.95 3.98 1.77
CA PHE A 63 -14.41 4.10 3.12
C PHE A 63 -13.54 5.35 3.26
N ASP A 64 -13.42 5.81 4.51
CA ASP A 64 -12.43 6.81 4.87
C ASP A 64 -11.17 6.10 5.34
N LYS A 65 -10.02 6.45 4.75
CA LYS A 65 -8.73 5.89 5.17
C LYS A 65 -8.44 6.25 6.63
N ARG A 66 -7.68 5.42 7.36
CA ARG A 66 -7.24 5.77 8.71
C ARG A 66 -6.60 7.16 8.73
N GLY A 67 -6.94 7.97 9.74
CA GLY A 67 -6.48 9.34 9.86
C GLY A 67 -7.31 10.39 9.11
N THR A 68 -8.35 10.00 8.38
CA THR A 68 -9.22 10.91 7.62
C THR A 68 -10.70 10.69 7.92
N GLY A 69 -11.50 11.73 7.68
CA GLY A 69 -12.96 11.64 7.65
C GLY A 69 -13.55 11.12 8.95
N MET A 70 -14.37 10.08 8.82
CA MET A 70 -15.10 9.46 9.91
C MET A 70 -14.38 8.27 10.54
N SER A 71 -13.22 7.86 10.02
CA SER A 71 -12.34 6.85 10.65
C SER A 71 -11.60 7.44 11.85
N ASP A 72 -10.96 6.59 12.66
CA ASP A 72 -10.09 7.09 13.74
C ASP A 72 -9.00 8.03 13.17
N ARG A 73 -8.86 9.22 13.78
CA ARG A 73 -8.07 10.34 13.21
C ARG A 73 -6.68 10.50 13.83
N ASP A 74 -6.50 10.13 15.09
CA ASP A 74 -5.25 10.32 15.84
C ASP A 74 -4.28 9.14 15.65
N VAL A 75 -3.97 8.83 14.39
CA VAL A 75 -3.18 7.64 14.03
C VAL A 75 -1.80 7.96 13.45
N GLY A 76 -1.42 9.23 13.40
CA GLY A 76 -0.18 9.68 12.76
C GLY A 76 -0.21 9.48 11.24
N VAL A 77 0.95 9.15 10.66
CA VAL A 77 1.09 8.85 9.23
C VAL A 77 1.12 7.34 9.06
N ALA A 78 0.17 6.79 8.31
CA ALA A 78 0.12 5.36 8.03
C ALA A 78 0.91 4.99 6.79
N THR A 79 1.63 3.85 6.83
CA THR A 79 2.34 3.31 5.67
C THR A 79 1.41 2.89 4.55
N LEU A 80 1.94 2.73 3.33
CA LEU A 80 1.17 2.19 2.20
C LEU A 80 0.63 0.80 2.50
N GLU A 81 1.43 -0.03 3.17
CA GLU A 81 1.00 -1.34 3.68
C GLU A 81 -0.15 -1.19 4.68
N GLN A 82 -0.01 -0.36 5.72
CA GLN A 82 -1.07 -0.14 6.70
C GLN A 82 -2.36 0.39 6.06
N ARG A 83 -2.24 1.27 5.07
CA ARG A 83 -3.40 1.73 4.30
C ARG A 83 -4.01 0.57 3.50
N SER A 84 -3.22 -0.30 2.88
CA SER A 84 -3.75 -1.47 2.17
C SER A 84 -4.47 -2.45 3.12
N GLU A 85 -4.10 -2.52 4.40
CA GLU A 85 -4.81 -3.29 5.41
C GLU A 85 -6.22 -2.74 5.71
N ASP A 86 -6.45 -1.43 5.54
CA ASP A 86 -7.79 -0.84 5.67
C ASP A 86 -8.74 -1.45 4.62
N ILE A 87 -8.23 -1.68 3.40
CA ILE A 87 -8.99 -2.36 2.34
C ILE A 87 -9.36 -3.78 2.80
N ASN A 88 -8.40 -4.54 3.33
CA ASN A 88 -8.66 -5.90 3.81
C ASN A 88 -9.74 -5.92 4.90
N ALA A 89 -9.59 -5.06 5.91
CA ALA A 89 -10.51 -4.98 7.04
C ALA A 89 -11.94 -4.62 6.60
N VAL A 90 -12.07 -3.68 5.67
CA VAL A 90 -13.39 -3.29 5.12
C VAL A 90 -13.99 -4.42 4.29
N LEU A 91 -13.22 -5.08 3.42
CA LEU A 91 -13.70 -6.23 2.64
C LEU A 91 -14.16 -7.38 3.52
N ASP A 92 -13.41 -7.70 4.59
CA ASP A 92 -13.78 -8.73 5.56
C ASP A 92 -15.06 -8.35 6.32
N ALA A 93 -15.18 -7.09 6.77
CA ALA A 93 -16.35 -6.61 7.50
C ALA A 93 -17.65 -6.65 6.67
N VAL A 94 -17.57 -6.47 5.36
CA VAL A 94 -18.74 -6.55 4.45
C VAL A 94 -18.98 -7.94 3.88
N GLY A 95 -18.10 -8.91 4.19
CA GLY A 95 -18.16 -10.27 3.65
C GLY A 95 -17.88 -10.34 2.14
N SER A 96 -17.02 -9.46 1.62
CA SER A 96 -16.58 -9.48 0.23
C SER A 96 -15.34 -10.36 0.10
N GLU A 97 -15.51 -11.55 -0.45
CA GLU A 97 -14.40 -12.45 -0.76
C GLU A 97 -13.53 -11.90 -1.88
N ARG A 98 -14.13 -11.25 -2.89
CA ARG A 98 -13.40 -10.74 -4.05
C ARG A 98 -14.09 -9.52 -4.66
N ALA A 99 -13.35 -8.43 -4.87
CA ALA A 99 -13.89 -7.16 -5.34
C ALA A 99 -13.14 -6.59 -6.55
N VAL A 100 -13.78 -5.67 -7.28
CA VAL A 100 -13.11 -4.68 -8.14
C VAL A 100 -12.54 -3.59 -7.24
N LEU A 101 -11.26 -3.28 -7.37
CA LEU A 101 -10.67 -2.13 -6.69
C LEU A 101 -10.61 -0.95 -7.63
N PHE A 102 -11.27 0.15 -7.26
CA PHE A 102 -11.19 1.42 -7.96
C PHE A 102 -10.40 2.41 -7.13
N GLY A 103 -9.11 2.55 -7.44
CA GLY A 103 -8.18 3.45 -6.76
C GLY A 103 -8.01 4.77 -7.52
N VAL A 104 -8.23 5.89 -6.84
CA VAL A 104 -8.08 7.23 -7.42
C VAL A 104 -6.93 7.97 -6.76
N SER A 105 -6.05 8.55 -7.57
CA SER A 105 -4.91 9.34 -7.08
C SER A 105 -4.06 8.52 -6.09
N GLU A 106 -3.81 9.02 -4.88
CA GLU A 106 -3.17 8.26 -3.78
C GLU A 106 -3.84 6.89 -3.54
N GLY A 107 -5.18 6.81 -3.65
CA GLY A 107 -5.92 5.56 -3.46
C GLY A 107 -5.51 4.47 -4.46
N GLY A 108 -4.90 4.85 -5.59
CA GLY A 108 -4.30 3.93 -6.53
C GLY A 108 -3.04 3.24 -6.00
N ALA A 109 -2.22 3.91 -5.18
CA ALA A 109 -1.02 3.32 -4.59
C ALA A 109 -1.36 2.20 -3.61
N MET A 110 -2.26 2.47 -2.65
CA MET A 110 -2.70 1.45 -1.68
C MET A 110 -3.46 0.29 -2.36
N SER A 111 -4.24 0.57 -3.41
CA SER A 111 -4.95 -0.46 -4.18
C SER A 111 -3.98 -1.33 -4.97
N SER A 112 -2.89 -0.76 -5.47
CA SER A 112 -1.81 -1.48 -6.17
C SER A 112 -1.08 -2.43 -5.22
N VAL A 113 -0.72 -1.94 -4.02
CA VAL A 113 -0.12 -2.79 -2.97
C VAL A 113 -1.07 -3.92 -2.58
N PHE A 114 -2.34 -3.63 -2.34
CA PHE A 114 -3.32 -4.66 -1.99
C PHE A 114 -3.47 -5.71 -3.11
N ALA A 115 -3.61 -5.28 -4.36
CA ALA A 115 -3.76 -6.19 -5.51
C ALA A 115 -2.51 -7.05 -5.76
N ALA A 116 -1.32 -6.55 -5.44
CA ALA A 116 -0.08 -7.30 -5.48
C ALA A 116 0.00 -8.35 -4.35
N THR A 117 -0.41 -7.98 -3.13
CA THR A 117 -0.32 -8.84 -1.94
C THR A 117 -1.42 -9.90 -1.88
N PHE A 118 -2.66 -9.54 -2.26
CA PHE A 118 -3.86 -10.36 -2.17
C PHE A 118 -4.58 -10.48 -3.52
N PRO A 119 -3.92 -10.98 -4.58
CA PRO A 119 -4.50 -11.05 -5.91
C PRO A 119 -5.77 -11.91 -5.97
N GLU A 120 -5.91 -12.90 -5.09
CA GLU A 120 -7.12 -13.72 -4.95
C GLU A 120 -8.35 -12.93 -4.46
N ARG A 121 -8.14 -11.84 -3.71
CA ARG A 121 -9.19 -10.95 -3.20
C ARG A 121 -9.58 -9.87 -4.22
N VAL A 122 -8.90 -9.80 -5.36
CA VAL A 122 -9.13 -8.77 -6.38
C VAL A 122 -9.54 -9.41 -7.71
N SER A 123 -10.67 -8.96 -8.25
CA SER A 123 -11.12 -9.36 -9.59
C SER A 123 -10.48 -8.52 -10.68
N HIS A 124 -10.46 -7.20 -10.48
CA HIS A 124 -9.95 -6.19 -11.38
C HIS A 124 -9.37 -5.02 -10.57
N LEU A 125 -8.30 -4.43 -11.06
CA LEU A 125 -7.74 -3.19 -10.53
C LEU A 125 -7.98 -2.05 -11.51
N ILE A 126 -8.55 -0.95 -11.05
CA ILE A 126 -8.75 0.26 -11.84
C ILE A 126 -8.01 1.40 -11.15
N LEU A 127 -7.04 1.98 -11.86
CA LEU A 127 -6.24 3.11 -11.37
C LEU A 127 -6.63 4.36 -12.18
N ASN A 128 -7.11 5.40 -11.51
CA ASN A 128 -7.47 6.65 -12.15
C ASN A 128 -6.75 7.85 -11.53
N GLY A 129 -6.14 8.69 -12.37
CA GLY A 129 -5.36 9.83 -11.89
C GLY A 129 -4.18 9.42 -10.99
N SER A 130 -3.69 8.18 -11.10
CA SER A 130 -2.70 7.60 -10.19
C SER A 130 -1.28 7.69 -10.73
N ARG A 131 -0.29 7.58 -9.84
CA ARG A 131 1.14 7.56 -10.17
C ARG A 131 1.90 6.59 -9.29
N SER A 132 2.99 6.02 -9.80
CA SER A 132 3.83 5.05 -9.08
C SER A 132 4.86 5.69 -8.14
N LYS A 133 5.18 6.96 -8.38
CA LYS A 133 6.11 7.77 -7.60
C LYS A 133 5.71 9.24 -7.69
N TYR A 134 5.91 9.98 -6.59
CA TYR A 134 5.71 11.43 -6.55
C TYR A 134 6.98 12.23 -6.79
N GLN A 135 8.09 11.80 -6.18
CA GLN A 135 9.41 12.42 -6.35
C GLN A 135 9.95 12.28 -7.76
N TRP A 136 10.59 13.33 -8.26
CA TRP A 136 11.47 13.24 -9.41
C TRP A 136 12.62 12.27 -9.13
N ALA A 137 12.99 11.48 -10.14
CA ALA A 137 14.23 10.72 -10.18
C ALA A 137 14.75 10.64 -11.61
N GLU A 138 16.03 10.32 -11.81
CA GLU A 138 16.63 10.19 -13.14
C GLU A 138 15.89 9.15 -14.02
N ASP A 139 15.48 8.05 -13.40
CA ASP A 139 14.71 6.96 -13.99
C ASP A 139 13.18 7.17 -13.90
N TYR A 140 12.74 8.31 -13.37
CA TYR A 140 11.34 8.74 -13.29
C TYR A 140 11.23 10.27 -13.39
N PRO A 141 11.47 10.85 -14.57
CA PRO A 141 11.63 12.29 -14.75
C PRO A 141 10.28 13.05 -14.81
N TYR A 142 9.21 12.46 -14.25
CA TYR A 142 7.85 13.01 -14.26
C TYR A 142 7.40 13.51 -12.89
N GLY A 143 8.15 13.17 -11.83
CA GLY A 143 7.83 13.57 -10.47
C GLY A 143 8.22 15.01 -10.16
N LEU A 144 7.83 15.47 -8.97
CA LEU A 144 8.12 16.80 -8.45
C LEU A 144 9.51 16.85 -7.79
N GLN A 145 10.23 17.93 -8.04
CA GLN A 145 11.42 18.27 -7.28
C GLN A 145 11.06 18.65 -5.83
N LYS A 146 12.03 18.55 -4.93
CA LYS A 146 11.80 18.81 -3.50
C LYS A 146 11.29 20.22 -3.25
N ASP A 147 11.92 21.22 -3.86
CA ASP A 147 11.56 22.62 -3.65
C ASP A 147 10.17 22.94 -4.22
N GLU A 148 9.77 22.28 -5.32
CA GLU A 148 8.41 22.39 -5.88
C GLU A 148 7.37 21.81 -4.91
N ALA A 149 7.62 20.61 -4.37
CA ALA A 149 6.74 19.97 -3.41
C ALA A 149 6.62 20.79 -2.10
N GLU A 150 7.73 21.35 -1.59
CA GLU A 150 7.69 22.22 -0.41
C GLU A 150 6.90 23.52 -0.67
N ALA A 151 7.04 24.11 -1.85
CA ALA A 151 6.27 25.29 -2.24
C ALA A 151 4.77 24.99 -2.37
N GLU A 152 4.40 23.85 -2.96
CA GLU A 152 3.02 23.38 -3.02
C GLU A 152 2.45 23.16 -1.60
N ILE A 153 3.23 22.52 -0.72
CA ILE A 153 2.84 22.28 0.67
C ILE A 153 2.59 23.59 1.41
N ALA A 154 3.54 24.53 1.35
CA ALA A 154 3.41 25.83 1.99
C ALA A 154 2.19 26.59 1.46
N GLY A 155 2.01 26.61 0.14
CA GLY A 155 0.90 27.31 -0.51
C GLY A 155 -0.46 26.76 -0.10
N PHE A 156 -0.65 25.45 -0.03
CA PHE A 156 -1.94 24.91 0.37
C PHE A 156 -2.22 25.10 1.88
N ILE A 157 -1.19 25.06 2.72
CA ILE A 157 -1.35 25.30 4.17
C ILE A 157 -1.73 26.74 4.45
N GLU A 158 -1.13 27.71 3.74
CA GLU A 158 -1.52 29.11 3.82
C GLU A 158 -2.99 29.33 3.42
N ASN A 159 -3.45 28.59 2.40
CA ASN A 159 -4.81 28.67 1.89
C ASN A 159 -5.76 27.62 2.48
N TRP A 160 -5.41 27.02 3.63
CA TRP A 160 -6.20 25.92 4.19
C TRP A 160 -7.61 26.37 4.58
N GLY A 161 -8.61 25.74 3.98
CA GLY A 161 -10.01 26.12 4.16
C GLY A 161 -10.55 27.05 3.08
N GLU A 162 -9.73 27.48 2.14
CA GLU A 162 -10.19 28.02 0.86
C GLU A 162 -10.38 26.88 -0.16
N PRO A 163 -11.09 27.10 -1.28
CA PRO A 163 -11.18 26.13 -2.38
C PRO A 163 -9.86 26.02 -3.18
N PHE A 164 -8.73 25.92 -2.49
CA PHE A 164 -7.41 25.88 -3.10
C PHE A 164 -7.28 24.69 -4.06
N ALA A 165 -6.52 24.88 -5.13
CA ALA A 165 -6.31 23.88 -6.18
C ALA A 165 -7.58 23.40 -6.92
N LEU A 166 -8.78 23.90 -6.61
CA LEU A 166 -10.00 23.51 -7.33
C LEU A 166 -9.92 23.89 -8.82
N LEU A 167 -9.30 25.04 -9.14
CA LEU A 167 -9.10 25.49 -10.51
C LEU A 167 -8.30 24.49 -11.36
N SER A 168 -7.31 23.81 -10.76
CA SER A 168 -6.50 22.79 -11.46
C SER A 168 -7.03 21.37 -11.26
N GLY A 169 -7.76 21.09 -10.17
CA GLY A 169 -8.26 19.76 -9.85
C GLY A 169 -9.64 19.44 -10.40
N ALA A 170 -10.46 20.48 -10.64
CA ALA A 170 -11.74 20.37 -11.31
C ALA A 170 -12.07 21.64 -12.12
N PRO A 171 -11.33 21.92 -13.21
CA PRO A 171 -11.52 23.12 -14.02
C PRO A 171 -12.97 23.31 -14.48
N SER A 172 -13.71 22.22 -14.74
CA SER A 172 -15.09 22.25 -15.25
C SER A 172 -16.08 22.95 -14.31
N ILE A 173 -15.81 22.96 -13.01
CA ILE A 173 -16.66 23.57 -11.98
C ILE A 173 -15.98 24.72 -11.24
N SER A 174 -14.79 25.15 -11.68
CA SER A 174 -13.97 26.16 -11.02
C SER A 174 -14.64 27.53 -10.82
N LYS A 175 -15.70 27.83 -11.60
CA LYS A 175 -16.50 29.06 -11.51
C LYS A 175 -17.79 28.91 -10.70
N ASP A 176 -18.10 27.69 -10.26
CA ASP A 176 -19.25 27.40 -9.41
C ASP A 176 -18.89 27.68 -7.94
N HIS A 177 -19.50 28.74 -7.40
CA HIS A 177 -19.24 29.17 -6.03
C HIS A 177 -19.73 28.17 -4.99
N SER A 178 -20.85 27.48 -5.25
CA SER A 178 -21.38 26.48 -4.33
C SER A 178 -20.51 25.23 -4.32
N ALA A 179 -20.00 24.81 -5.48
CA ALA A 179 -19.04 23.70 -5.55
C ALA A 179 -17.73 24.06 -4.84
N ALA A 180 -17.26 25.31 -4.98
CA ALA A 180 -16.07 25.80 -4.30
C ALA A 180 -16.24 25.83 -2.77
N GLU A 181 -17.33 26.40 -2.27
CA GLU A 181 -17.64 26.43 -0.84
C GLU A 181 -17.77 25.02 -0.25
N TRP A 182 -18.45 24.11 -0.96
CA TRP A 182 -18.56 22.72 -0.55
C TRP A 182 -17.19 22.02 -0.51
N TYR A 183 -16.36 22.21 -1.54
CA TYR A 183 -15.04 21.59 -1.61
C TYR A 183 -14.13 22.07 -0.47
N ALA A 184 -14.11 23.37 -0.21
CA ALA A 184 -13.39 23.96 0.91
C ALA A 184 -13.84 23.37 2.27
N ALA A 185 -15.16 23.21 2.46
CA ALA A 185 -15.70 22.57 3.64
C ALA A 185 -15.35 21.07 3.72
N TYR A 186 -15.45 20.34 2.61
CA TYR A 186 -15.11 18.92 2.52
C TYR A 186 -13.67 18.66 3.01
N LEU A 187 -12.71 19.48 2.60
CA LEU A 187 -11.33 19.39 3.09
C LEU A 187 -11.24 19.56 4.62
N ARG A 188 -11.89 20.60 5.18
CA ARG A 188 -11.89 20.86 6.63
C ARG A 188 -12.58 19.76 7.45
N TYR A 189 -13.66 19.17 6.92
CA TYR A 189 -14.33 18.04 7.56
C TYR A 189 -13.52 16.73 7.43
N SER A 190 -12.67 16.61 6.42
CA SER A 190 -11.86 15.42 6.18
C SER A 190 -10.58 15.39 7.03
N ALA A 191 -9.90 16.52 7.22
CA ALA A 191 -8.63 16.58 7.95
C ALA A 191 -8.35 17.94 8.60
N SER A 192 -7.49 17.93 9.61
CA SER A 192 -6.86 19.17 10.12
C SER A 192 -5.75 19.62 9.16
N PRO A 193 -5.33 20.91 9.15
CA PRO A 193 -4.23 21.37 8.29
C PRO A 193 -2.92 20.59 8.54
N ARG A 194 -2.59 20.30 9.81
CA ARG A 194 -1.40 19.51 10.16
C ARG A 194 -1.49 18.07 9.63
N THR A 195 -2.68 17.46 9.72
CA THR A 195 -2.92 16.12 9.17
C THR A 195 -2.75 16.12 7.65
N ALA A 196 -3.30 17.13 6.97
CA ALA A 196 -3.17 17.29 5.53
C ALA A 196 -1.71 17.48 5.10
N GLU A 197 -0.94 18.32 5.81
CA GLU A 197 0.51 18.46 5.62
C GLU A 197 1.24 17.14 5.73
N ASN A 198 1.01 16.42 6.83
CA ASN A 198 1.67 15.14 7.08
C ASN A 198 1.36 14.11 5.98
N PHE A 199 0.12 14.06 5.49
CA PHE A 199 -0.23 13.16 4.38
C PHE A 199 0.37 13.61 3.05
N THR A 200 0.44 14.91 2.75
CA THR A 200 1.10 15.37 1.52
C THR A 200 2.60 15.04 1.55
N ARG A 201 3.25 15.23 2.70
CA ARG A 201 4.67 14.88 2.88
C ARG A 201 4.92 13.37 2.77
N MET A 202 4.01 12.56 3.29
CA MET A 202 4.07 11.11 3.10
C MET A 202 3.83 10.73 1.64
N ASN A 203 2.82 11.31 0.99
CA ASN A 203 2.53 11.07 -0.42
C ASN A 203 3.74 11.39 -1.30
N TYR A 204 4.44 12.50 -1.02
CA TYR A 204 5.67 12.85 -1.72
C TYR A 204 6.75 11.77 -1.63
N GLN A 205 6.79 11.00 -0.54
CA GLN A 205 7.75 9.92 -0.33
C GLN A 205 7.32 8.57 -0.92
N ILE A 206 6.09 8.46 -1.43
CA ILE A 206 5.61 7.22 -2.06
C ILE A 206 6.46 6.91 -3.29
N ASP A 207 7.00 5.68 -3.31
CA ASP A 207 7.55 5.01 -4.47
C ASP A 207 7.17 3.52 -4.37
N TYR A 208 6.36 3.04 -5.31
CA TYR A 208 5.98 1.62 -5.37
C TYR A 208 6.30 1.00 -6.73
N ARG A 209 7.23 1.59 -7.48
CA ARG A 209 7.63 1.12 -8.81
C ARG A 209 8.12 -0.33 -8.80
N ASP A 210 8.86 -0.70 -7.75
CA ASP A 210 9.42 -2.05 -7.56
C ASP A 210 8.37 -3.16 -7.52
N ILE A 211 7.13 -2.85 -7.15
CA ILE A 211 6.06 -3.87 -7.03
C ILE A 211 5.17 -3.96 -8.27
N LEU A 212 5.27 -3.03 -9.23
CA LEU A 212 4.32 -2.96 -10.36
C LEU A 212 4.27 -4.26 -11.17
N GLN A 213 5.42 -4.90 -11.36
CA GLN A 213 5.55 -6.17 -12.09
C GLN A 213 4.92 -7.36 -11.37
N THR A 214 4.61 -7.21 -10.08
CA THR A 214 4.00 -8.25 -9.24
C THR A 214 2.46 -8.19 -9.26
N ILE A 215 1.87 -7.15 -9.88
CA ILE A 215 0.42 -7.01 -10.03
C ILE A 215 -0.06 -7.94 -11.14
N GLN A 216 -0.64 -9.08 -10.73
CA GLN A 216 -1.08 -10.15 -11.64
C GLN A 216 -2.55 -10.07 -12.06
N VAL A 217 -3.33 -9.18 -11.44
CA VAL A 217 -4.75 -9.00 -11.74
C VAL A 217 -4.95 -8.15 -12.99
N PRO A 218 -6.03 -8.36 -13.75
CA PRO A 218 -6.35 -7.47 -14.86
C PRO A 218 -6.46 -6.03 -14.37
N THR A 219 -5.77 -5.12 -15.07
CA THR A 219 -5.62 -3.74 -14.61
C THR A 219 -6.02 -2.76 -15.71
N MET A 220 -6.85 -1.78 -15.38
CA MET A 220 -7.13 -0.64 -16.25
C MET A 220 -6.53 0.62 -15.65
N ILE A 221 -5.71 1.30 -16.44
CA ILE A 221 -5.27 2.67 -16.16
C ILE A 221 -6.25 3.60 -16.88
N LEU A 222 -7.19 4.17 -16.15
CA LEU A 222 -8.20 5.08 -16.70
C LEU A 222 -7.75 6.52 -16.45
N HIS A 223 -7.51 7.31 -17.48
CA HIS A 223 -6.92 8.65 -17.30
C HIS A 223 -7.64 9.70 -18.14
N ARG A 224 -7.78 10.91 -17.58
CA ARG A 224 -8.23 12.08 -18.34
C ARG A 224 -7.04 12.73 -19.04
N GLU A 225 -7.19 13.04 -20.32
CA GLU A 225 -6.08 13.47 -21.19
C GLU A 225 -5.27 14.65 -20.60
N ASP A 226 -5.98 15.65 -20.07
CA ASP A 226 -5.42 16.93 -19.64
C ASP A 226 -5.45 17.11 -18.10
N ASP A 227 -5.43 16.01 -17.34
CA ASP A 227 -5.35 16.03 -15.87
C ASP A 227 -4.09 16.80 -15.39
N GLN A 228 -4.31 17.97 -14.78
CA GLN A 228 -3.24 18.87 -14.36
C GLN A 228 -2.59 18.45 -13.04
N TRP A 229 -3.31 17.73 -12.17
CA TRP A 229 -2.73 17.25 -10.92
C TRP A 229 -1.85 16.05 -11.19
N CYS A 230 -2.25 15.17 -12.10
CA CYS A 230 -1.53 13.96 -12.49
C CYS A 230 -1.36 13.89 -14.01
N PRO A 231 -0.28 14.48 -14.56
CA PRO A 231 -0.03 14.43 -16.00
C PRO A 231 -0.01 13.01 -16.56
N ILE A 232 -0.44 12.85 -17.82
CA ILE A 232 -0.63 11.57 -18.51
C ILE A 232 0.62 10.66 -18.51
N PHE A 233 1.82 11.22 -18.34
CA PHE A 233 3.06 10.44 -18.26
C PHE A 233 3.08 9.44 -17.10
N HIS A 234 2.43 9.77 -15.98
CA HIS A 234 2.28 8.85 -14.85
C HIS A 234 1.46 7.62 -15.23
N ALA A 235 0.33 7.82 -15.93
CA ALA A 235 -0.51 6.74 -16.42
C ALA A 235 0.20 5.87 -17.48
N ARG A 236 0.94 6.50 -18.40
CA ARG A 236 1.76 5.77 -19.38
C ARG A 236 2.83 4.91 -18.71
N TYR A 237 3.48 5.44 -17.66
CA TYR A 237 4.45 4.67 -16.88
C TYR A 237 3.81 3.46 -16.20
N LEU A 238 2.66 3.64 -15.53
CA LEU A 238 1.93 2.53 -14.92
C LEU A 238 1.55 1.47 -15.96
N ALA A 239 0.99 1.86 -17.10
CA ALA A 239 0.58 0.95 -18.15
C ALA A 239 1.77 0.17 -18.75
N ALA A 240 2.95 0.78 -18.84
CA ALA A 240 4.15 0.12 -19.35
C ALA A 240 4.78 -0.86 -18.34
N ASN A 241 4.51 -0.71 -17.04
CA ASN A 241 5.18 -1.46 -15.97
C ASN A 241 4.26 -2.43 -15.21
N ILE A 242 2.98 -2.49 -15.55
CA ILE A 242 2.05 -3.49 -15.03
C ILE A 242 1.75 -4.51 -16.14
N PRO A 243 2.05 -5.81 -15.97
CA PRO A 243 2.03 -6.80 -17.05
C PRO A 243 0.70 -6.94 -17.81
N LYS A 244 -0.42 -6.72 -17.12
CA LYS A 244 -1.79 -6.85 -17.66
C LYS A 244 -2.55 -5.53 -17.63
N ALA A 245 -1.83 -4.41 -17.75
CA ALA A 245 -2.46 -3.11 -17.79
C ALA A 245 -2.90 -2.71 -19.19
N GLU A 246 -4.12 -2.21 -19.31
CA GLU A 246 -4.57 -1.44 -20.45
C GLU A 246 -4.74 0.04 -20.07
N LEU A 247 -4.26 0.94 -20.94
CA LEU A 247 -4.46 2.38 -20.78
C LEU A 247 -5.69 2.83 -21.55
N ARG A 248 -6.68 3.38 -20.84
CA ARG A 248 -7.85 4.04 -21.42
C ARG A 248 -7.79 5.53 -21.13
N VAL A 249 -7.56 6.32 -22.18
CA VAL A 249 -7.57 7.78 -22.09
C VAL A 249 -8.93 8.30 -22.53
N ILE A 250 -9.55 9.13 -21.69
CA ILE A 250 -10.82 9.79 -21.98
C ILE A 250 -10.64 11.31 -22.05
N PRO A 251 -11.46 12.05 -22.83
CA PRO A 251 -11.39 13.51 -22.86
C PRO A 251 -11.69 14.13 -21.49
N GLY A 252 -11.04 15.26 -21.20
CA GLY A 252 -11.27 16.09 -20.01
C GLY A 252 -10.00 16.41 -19.23
N ASP A 253 -10.13 17.32 -18.27
CA ASP A 253 -9.05 17.90 -17.46
C ASP A 253 -9.28 17.83 -15.95
N ASP A 254 -10.49 17.46 -15.49
CA ASP A 254 -10.78 17.30 -14.06
C ASP A 254 -10.07 16.08 -13.45
N HIS A 255 -9.28 16.26 -12.40
CA HIS A 255 -8.73 15.17 -11.60
C HIS A 255 -9.77 14.56 -10.65
N ILE A 256 -10.66 15.39 -10.10
CA ILE A 256 -11.67 14.97 -9.15
C ILE A 256 -12.76 14.18 -9.89
N VAL A 257 -12.83 12.88 -9.64
CA VAL A 257 -13.58 11.91 -10.46
C VAL A 257 -15.10 12.10 -10.50
N TRP A 258 -15.66 12.78 -9.51
CA TRP A 258 -17.09 13.12 -9.52
C TRP A 258 -17.40 14.43 -10.24
N TYR A 259 -16.43 15.11 -10.87
CA TYR A 259 -16.68 16.19 -11.82
C TYR A 259 -16.37 15.75 -13.25
N GLY A 260 -16.61 16.61 -14.24
CA GLY A 260 -16.46 16.28 -15.66
C GLY A 260 -17.46 15.23 -16.17
N ASP A 261 -17.09 14.52 -17.24
CA ASP A 261 -17.92 13.47 -17.84
C ASP A 261 -17.90 12.19 -16.99
N GLN A 262 -18.84 12.11 -16.05
CA GLN A 262 -19.06 10.95 -15.20
C GLN A 262 -19.58 9.72 -15.97
N ASP A 263 -20.39 9.94 -17.02
CA ASP A 263 -21.04 8.86 -17.75
C ASP A 263 -20.03 8.08 -18.57
N ARG A 264 -19.10 8.78 -19.24
CA ARG A 264 -17.99 8.15 -19.94
C ARG A 264 -17.10 7.36 -18.98
N LEU A 265 -16.72 7.95 -17.86
CA LEU A 265 -15.86 7.30 -16.87
C LEU A 265 -16.49 6.00 -16.36
N ILE A 266 -17.77 6.02 -15.98
CA ILE A 266 -18.48 4.84 -15.46
C ILE A 266 -18.69 3.79 -16.55
N ALA A 267 -18.94 4.21 -17.80
CA ALA A 267 -19.06 3.29 -18.93
C ALA A 267 -17.74 2.52 -19.19
N GLU A 268 -16.59 3.18 -19.08
CA GLU A 268 -15.29 2.51 -19.21
C GLU A 268 -15.08 1.45 -18.11
N ILE A 269 -15.43 1.79 -16.87
CA ILE A 269 -15.39 0.86 -15.72
C ILE A 269 -16.25 -0.37 -16.00
N GLU A 270 -17.50 -0.17 -16.41
CA GLU A 270 -18.41 -1.29 -16.71
C GLU A 270 -17.89 -2.15 -17.86
N GLN A 271 -17.45 -1.54 -18.97
CA GLN A 271 -16.95 -2.26 -20.12
C GLN A 271 -15.71 -3.10 -19.77
N PHE A 272 -14.83 -2.58 -18.92
CA PHE A 272 -13.66 -3.30 -18.46
C PHE A 272 -14.05 -4.52 -17.61
N VAL A 273 -14.86 -4.32 -16.57
CA VAL A 273 -15.24 -5.39 -15.62
C VAL A 273 -16.11 -6.47 -16.27
N SER A 274 -16.95 -6.11 -17.26
CA SER A 274 -17.80 -7.08 -17.97
C SER A 274 -17.09 -7.84 -19.09
N GLY A 275 -16.00 -7.29 -19.64
CA GLY A 275 -15.28 -7.86 -20.77
C GLY A 275 -14.29 -8.97 -20.42
N GLU A 276 -13.85 -9.06 -19.16
CA GLU A 276 -12.80 -9.98 -18.73
C GLU A 276 -13.31 -10.97 -17.67
N THR A 277 -13.50 -12.23 -18.06
CA THR A 277 -13.62 -13.32 -17.08
C THR A 277 -12.24 -13.61 -16.49
N SER A 278 -11.98 -13.15 -15.26
CA SER A 278 -10.76 -13.50 -14.55
C SER A 278 -10.76 -15.00 -14.21
N SER A 279 -10.09 -15.82 -15.01
CA SER A 279 -9.80 -17.21 -14.71
C SER A 279 -8.28 -17.40 -14.61
N SER A 280 -7.69 -16.99 -13.51
CA SER A 280 -6.32 -17.40 -13.18
C SER A 280 -6.27 -17.92 -11.75
N SER A 281 -5.74 -19.13 -11.56
CA SER A 281 -5.21 -19.52 -10.27
C SER A 281 -3.95 -18.69 -10.04
N TYR A 282 -4.04 -17.68 -9.18
CA TYR A 282 -2.89 -16.87 -8.80
C TYR A 282 -1.94 -17.75 -7.96
N THR A 283 -0.83 -18.19 -8.54
CA THR A 283 0.23 -18.91 -7.81
C THR A 283 1.29 -17.97 -7.26
N ARG A 284 1.23 -16.69 -7.61
CA ARG A 284 2.20 -15.65 -7.25
C ARG A 284 1.53 -14.50 -6.52
N ALA A 285 2.21 -13.98 -5.51
CA ALA A 285 1.80 -12.81 -4.75
C ALA A 285 3.03 -12.06 -4.22
N LEU A 286 2.87 -10.76 -3.98
CA LEU A 286 3.84 -9.97 -3.25
C LEU A 286 3.88 -10.43 -1.79
N ARG A 287 5.07 -10.78 -1.30
CA ARG A 287 5.30 -11.20 0.08
C ARG A 287 6.55 -10.52 0.64
N THR A 288 6.54 -10.26 1.93
CA THR A 288 7.78 -9.95 2.65
C THR A 288 8.36 -11.24 3.21
N VAL A 289 9.64 -11.47 2.94
CA VAL A 289 10.41 -12.63 3.36
C VAL A 289 11.48 -12.16 4.34
N MET A 290 11.53 -12.82 5.49
CA MET A 290 12.53 -12.62 6.52
C MET A 290 13.36 -13.89 6.70
N PHE A 291 14.67 -13.75 6.62
CA PHE A 291 15.61 -14.75 7.05
C PHE A 291 16.28 -14.32 8.36
N LEU A 292 16.43 -15.27 9.28
CA LEU A 292 17.21 -15.12 10.50
C LEU A 292 18.21 -16.26 10.59
N ASP A 293 19.42 -15.97 11.07
CA ASP A 293 20.44 -16.97 11.37
C ASP A 293 21.18 -16.62 12.67
N ILE A 294 21.50 -17.63 13.48
CA ILE A 294 22.24 -17.46 14.73
C ILE A 294 23.75 -17.41 14.44
N VAL A 295 24.37 -16.30 14.82
CA VAL A 295 25.81 -16.08 14.59
C VAL A 295 26.62 -17.07 15.43
N GLY A 296 27.51 -17.82 14.76
CA GLY A 296 28.44 -18.72 15.43
C GLY A 296 27.77 -19.94 16.10
N SER A 297 26.60 -20.38 15.60
CA SER A 297 25.83 -21.53 16.12
C SER A 297 26.70 -22.76 16.42
N THR A 298 27.59 -23.15 15.49
CA THR A 298 28.53 -24.27 15.66
C THR A 298 29.50 -24.07 16.83
N ASN A 299 29.97 -22.84 17.06
CA ASN A 299 30.86 -22.53 18.18
C ASN A 299 30.12 -22.60 19.52
N HIS A 300 28.88 -22.14 19.57
CA HIS A 300 28.03 -22.26 20.76
C HIS A 300 27.73 -23.72 21.10
N LEU A 301 27.38 -24.54 20.11
CA LEU A 301 27.19 -25.98 20.28
C LEU A 301 28.45 -26.65 20.85
N ALA A 302 29.61 -26.38 20.25
CA ALA A 302 30.89 -26.95 20.70
C ALA A 302 31.26 -26.52 22.14
N ALA A 303 30.90 -25.30 22.55
CA ALA A 303 31.23 -24.78 23.87
C ALA A 303 30.25 -25.22 24.97
N MET A 304 28.96 -25.39 24.66
CA MET A 304 27.90 -25.65 25.64
C MET A 304 27.47 -27.11 25.73
N GLY A 305 27.74 -27.91 24.69
CA GLY A 305 27.27 -29.29 24.56
C GLY A 305 25.80 -29.38 24.15
N ASP A 306 25.44 -30.55 23.61
CA ASP A 306 24.18 -30.80 22.92
C ASP A 306 22.94 -30.50 23.78
N ASP A 307 22.89 -30.96 25.03
CA ASP A 307 21.70 -30.81 25.89
C ASP A 307 21.38 -29.35 26.20
N ARG A 308 22.42 -28.56 26.51
CA ARG A 308 22.24 -27.13 26.82
C ARG A 308 21.88 -26.34 25.57
N TRP A 309 22.53 -26.64 24.44
CA TRP A 309 22.22 -26.01 23.17
C TRP A 309 20.78 -26.28 22.75
N LYS A 310 20.33 -27.54 22.86
CA LYS A 310 18.96 -27.95 22.57
C LYS A 310 17.94 -27.18 23.42
N SER A 311 18.18 -27.04 24.72
CA SER A 311 17.28 -26.26 25.59
C SER A 311 17.21 -24.78 25.21
N ILE A 312 18.29 -24.18 24.70
CA ILE A 312 18.29 -22.79 24.23
C ILE A 312 17.49 -22.67 22.93
N LEU A 313 17.69 -23.60 21.99
CA LEU A 313 16.92 -23.63 20.74
C LEU A 313 15.42 -23.82 20.97
N GLU A 314 15.02 -24.70 21.90
CA GLU A 314 13.59 -24.88 22.23
C GLU A 314 12.95 -23.60 22.81
N GLN A 315 13.69 -22.83 23.61
CA GLN A 315 13.23 -21.53 24.11
C GLN A 315 13.15 -20.48 23.00
N LEU A 316 14.14 -20.48 22.09
CA LEU A 316 14.14 -19.58 20.94
C LEU A 316 12.97 -19.89 20.00
N ASP A 317 12.73 -21.17 19.67
CA ASP A 317 11.61 -21.62 18.84
C ASP A 317 10.27 -21.13 19.41
N PHE A 318 10.07 -21.31 20.71
CA PHE A 318 8.87 -20.82 21.38
C PHE A 318 8.71 -19.29 21.27
N ASN A 319 9.80 -18.54 21.48
CA ASN A 319 9.77 -17.08 21.38
C ASN A 319 9.49 -16.64 19.94
N VAL A 320 10.18 -17.22 18.96
CA VAL A 320 10.00 -16.93 17.54
C VAL A 320 8.58 -17.22 17.09
N ASP A 321 8.02 -18.40 17.40
CA ASP A 321 6.65 -18.75 17.01
C ASP A 321 5.61 -17.82 17.62
N ARG A 322 5.81 -17.41 18.88
CA ARG A 322 4.96 -16.42 19.54
C ARG A 322 5.04 -15.05 18.84
N ARG A 323 6.25 -14.57 18.48
CA ARG A 323 6.41 -13.29 17.78
C ARG A 323 5.77 -13.34 16.39
N ILE A 324 6.05 -14.39 15.62
CA ILE A 324 5.46 -14.61 14.29
C ILE A 324 3.94 -14.51 14.35
N ALA A 325 3.30 -15.23 15.29
CA ALA A 325 1.85 -15.21 15.45
C ALA A 325 1.29 -13.83 15.80
N SER A 326 1.99 -13.05 16.65
CA SER A 326 1.58 -11.68 17.02
C SER A 326 1.62 -10.67 15.88
N PHE A 327 2.34 -10.98 14.80
CA PHE A 327 2.50 -10.10 13.62
C PHE A 327 1.90 -10.71 12.34
N ASP A 328 1.01 -11.69 12.47
CA ASP A 328 0.38 -12.42 11.36
C ASP A 328 1.40 -13.00 10.35
N GLY A 329 2.57 -13.40 10.85
CA GLY A 329 3.60 -14.06 10.07
C GLY A 329 3.33 -15.55 9.92
N ILE A 330 3.99 -16.17 8.96
CA ILE A 330 3.97 -17.61 8.71
C ILE A 330 5.40 -18.13 8.72
N ARG A 331 5.70 -19.10 9.59
CA ARG A 331 6.99 -19.81 9.56
C ARG A 331 6.97 -20.82 8.42
N ILE A 332 7.91 -20.69 7.50
CA ILE A 332 8.01 -21.52 6.29
C ILE A 332 9.01 -22.66 6.51
N LYS A 333 10.22 -22.35 6.98
CA LYS A 333 11.29 -23.33 7.24
C LYS A 333 12.05 -23.00 8.51
N HIS A 334 12.61 -24.04 9.12
CA HIS A 334 13.52 -23.99 10.25
C HIS A 334 14.68 -24.97 9.99
N THR A 335 15.92 -24.51 10.13
CA THR A 335 17.14 -25.32 9.91
C THR A 335 17.92 -25.60 11.20
N GLY A 336 17.30 -25.38 12.37
CA GLY A 336 17.92 -25.56 13.69
C GLY A 336 18.54 -24.27 14.21
N ASP A 337 19.30 -23.55 13.39
CA ASP A 337 19.91 -22.27 13.71
C ASP A 337 19.43 -21.11 12.84
N GLY A 338 18.58 -21.39 11.84
CA GLY A 338 18.04 -20.40 10.93
C GLY A 338 16.56 -20.57 10.66
N TYR A 339 15.89 -19.45 10.37
CA TYR A 339 14.45 -19.38 10.16
C TYR A 339 14.14 -18.68 8.83
N LEU A 340 13.15 -19.20 8.12
CA LEU A 340 12.51 -18.55 6.98
C LEU A 340 11.06 -18.25 7.33
N ILE A 341 10.71 -16.97 7.31
CA ILE A 341 9.42 -16.46 7.76
C ILE A 341 8.84 -15.54 6.68
N SER A 342 7.53 -15.58 6.48
CA SER A 342 6.83 -14.73 5.52
C SER A 342 5.74 -13.89 6.17
N PHE A 343 5.56 -12.68 5.65
CA PHE A 343 4.54 -11.71 6.06
C PHE A 343 3.81 -11.18 4.83
N SER A 344 2.58 -10.71 5.02
CA SER A 344 1.82 -9.96 4.00
C SER A 344 2.38 -8.58 3.75
N GLY A 345 3.24 -8.06 4.63
CA GLY A 345 3.95 -6.82 4.36
C GLY A 345 5.12 -6.51 5.30
N PRO A 346 5.90 -5.46 4.93
CA PRO A 346 7.21 -5.20 5.50
C PRO A 346 7.24 -4.61 6.91
N THR A 347 6.26 -3.80 7.29
CA THR A 347 6.17 -3.16 8.62
C THR A 347 6.11 -4.24 9.69
N ARG A 348 5.22 -5.21 9.52
CA ARG A 348 5.07 -6.35 10.45
C ARG A 348 6.33 -7.20 10.52
N ALA A 349 6.98 -7.43 9.37
CA ALA A 349 8.22 -8.19 9.31
C ALA A 349 9.34 -7.51 10.11
N ILE A 350 9.51 -6.19 9.97
CA ILE A 350 10.53 -5.43 10.71
C ILE A 350 10.24 -5.39 12.20
N GLU A 351 9.00 -5.13 12.62
CA GLU A 351 8.65 -5.11 14.04
C GLU A 351 8.81 -6.49 14.69
N CYS A 352 8.43 -7.55 13.97
CA CYS A 352 8.70 -8.92 14.38
C CYS A 352 10.20 -9.20 14.49
N ALA A 353 11.01 -8.75 13.50
CA ALA A 353 12.46 -8.90 13.49
C ALA A 353 13.11 -8.25 14.71
N LYS A 354 12.71 -7.01 15.07
CA LYS A 354 13.20 -6.30 16.25
C LYS A 354 12.92 -7.08 17.53
N MET A 355 11.69 -7.56 17.70
CA MET A 355 11.29 -8.33 18.88
C MET A 355 12.03 -9.67 18.99
N ILE A 356 12.24 -10.36 17.88
CA ILE A 356 13.02 -11.61 17.86
C ILE A 356 14.49 -11.33 18.16
N SER A 357 15.06 -10.28 17.56
CA SER A 357 16.44 -9.85 17.78
C SER A 357 16.74 -9.58 19.26
N GLU A 358 15.81 -8.93 19.98
CA GLU A 358 15.89 -8.77 21.43
C GLU A 358 15.80 -10.09 22.20
N ASP A 359 14.87 -10.97 21.81
CA ASP A 359 14.70 -12.28 22.47
C ASP A 359 15.96 -13.16 22.30
N VAL A 360 16.62 -13.11 21.15
CA VAL A 360 17.91 -13.76 20.89
C VAL A 360 19.01 -13.21 21.81
N GLN A 361 19.12 -11.88 21.95
CA GLN A 361 20.10 -11.27 22.86
C GLN A 361 19.87 -11.68 24.32
N ARG A 362 18.62 -11.78 24.77
CA ARG A 362 18.29 -12.22 26.15
C ARG A 362 18.75 -13.65 26.44
N LEU A 363 18.89 -14.48 25.41
CA LEU A 363 19.45 -15.83 25.50
C LEU A 363 20.99 -15.86 25.45
N GLY A 364 21.64 -14.70 25.34
CA GLY A 364 23.11 -14.59 25.26
C GLY A 364 23.67 -14.95 23.89
N LEU A 365 22.84 -14.88 22.84
CA LEU A 365 23.20 -15.16 21.45
C LEU A 365 23.16 -13.87 20.63
N GLN A 366 23.69 -13.94 19.41
CA GLN A 366 23.53 -12.90 18.39
C GLN A 366 22.88 -13.50 17.15
N CYS A 367 22.07 -12.71 16.44
CA CYS A 367 21.49 -13.09 15.16
C CYS A 367 21.80 -12.06 14.08
N GLN A 368 21.76 -12.51 12.83
CA GLN A 368 21.75 -11.68 11.64
C GLN A 368 20.40 -11.85 10.94
N ILE A 369 19.78 -10.74 10.52
CA ILE A 369 18.44 -10.76 9.94
C ILE A 369 18.44 -10.02 8.60
N GLY A 370 17.86 -10.64 7.58
CA GLY A 370 17.64 -10.05 6.26
C GLY A 370 16.16 -10.03 5.89
N VAL A 371 15.66 -8.86 5.47
CA VAL A 371 14.25 -8.64 5.09
C VAL A 371 14.14 -8.12 3.66
N HIS A 372 13.27 -8.72 2.85
CA HIS A 372 12.99 -8.26 1.50
C HIS A 372 11.52 -8.45 1.14
N THR A 373 10.95 -7.52 0.37
CA THR A 373 9.60 -7.64 -0.19
C THR A 373 9.68 -7.81 -1.70
N GLY A 374 9.06 -8.87 -2.23
CA GLY A 374 9.06 -9.16 -3.66
C GLY A 374 8.06 -10.25 -4.04
N GLU A 375 7.99 -10.56 -5.33
CA GLU A 375 7.09 -11.61 -5.85
C GLU A 375 7.57 -13.00 -5.41
N CYS A 376 6.65 -13.79 -4.85
CA CYS A 376 6.88 -15.18 -4.47
C CYS A 376 5.83 -16.10 -5.08
N GLU A 377 6.24 -17.30 -5.47
CA GLU A 377 5.36 -18.42 -5.77
C GLU A 377 4.99 -19.17 -4.47
N LEU A 378 3.68 -19.28 -4.22
CA LEU A 378 3.11 -20.04 -3.11
C LEU A 378 2.92 -21.50 -3.54
N ARG A 379 3.51 -22.44 -2.79
CA ARG A 379 3.42 -23.89 -3.05
C ARG A 379 3.01 -24.62 -1.78
N GLY A 380 1.72 -24.58 -1.46
CA GLY A 380 1.21 -25.09 -0.18
C GLY A 380 1.78 -24.25 0.97
N GLU A 381 2.52 -24.88 1.86
CA GLU A 381 3.18 -24.22 3.00
C GLU A 381 4.60 -23.70 2.68
N ASP A 382 5.10 -23.90 1.45
CA ASP A 382 6.43 -23.44 1.03
C ASP A 382 6.39 -22.19 0.14
N LEU A 383 7.49 -21.45 0.13
CA LEU A 383 7.73 -20.29 -0.72
C LEU A 383 8.91 -20.52 -1.64
N SER A 384 8.76 -20.09 -2.89
CA SER A 384 9.83 -20.09 -3.88
C SER A 384 9.82 -18.80 -4.70
N GLY A 385 10.93 -18.47 -5.33
CA GLY A 385 11.07 -17.26 -6.13
C GLY A 385 12.33 -16.48 -5.80
N LEU A 386 12.62 -15.48 -6.63
CA LEU A 386 13.84 -14.67 -6.49
C LEU A 386 13.88 -13.92 -5.16
N ALA A 387 12.72 -13.48 -4.66
CA ALA A 387 12.60 -12.76 -3.39
C ALA A 387 13.14 -13.54 -2.19
N VAL A 388 12.94 -14.87 -2.16
CA VAL A 388 13.48 -15.75 -1.12
C VAL A 388 15.02 -15.74 -1.15
N HIS A 389 15.61 -15.83 -2.34
CA HIS A 389 17.06 -15.80 -2.50
C HIS A 389 17.65 -14.43 -2.15
N ILE A 390 16.98 -13.34 -2.52
CA ILE A 390 17.40 -11.98 -2.16
C ILE A 390 17.42 -11.82 -0.63
N ALA A 391 16.34 -12.16 0.06
CA ALA A 391 16.27 -12.05 1.53
C ALA A 391 17.40 -12.83 2.22
N ALA A 392 17.69 -14.05 1.75
CA ALA A 392 18.80 -14.86 2.28
C ALA A 392 20.17 -14.21 2.05
N ARG A 393 20.38 -13.55 0.90
CA ARG A 393 21.64 -12.84 0.59
C ARG A 393 21.80 -11.57 1.40
N ILE A 394 20.70 -10.83 1.62
CA ILE A 394 20.70 -9.65 2.50
C ILE A 394 21.11 -10.06 3.91
N MET A 395 20.53 -11.15 4.44
CA MET A 395 20.92 -11.68 5.76
C MET A 395 22.41 -12.07 5.81
N SER A 396 22.95 -12.71 4.77
CA SER A 396 24.36 -13.13 4.75
C SER A 396 25.36 -11.97 4.72
N GLU A 397 24.92 -10.78 4.31
CA GLU A 397 25.72 -9.55 4.31
C GLU A 397 25.53 -8.73 5.60
N ALA A 398 24.62 -9.15 6.48
CA ALA A 398 24.30 -8.45 7.70
C ALA A 398 25.34 -8.70 8.79
N GLU A 399 25.78 -7.63 9.44
CA GLU A 399 26.67 -7.73 10.59
C GLU A 399 25.92 -8.37 11.77
N PRO A 400 26.64 -9.03 12.70
CA PRO A 400 26.04 -9.60 13.89
C PRO A 400 25.17 -8.58 14.64
N GLN A 401 23.96 -9.00 15.00
CA GLN A 401 22.96 -8.22 15.70
C GLN A 401 22.30 -7.09 14.89
N THR A 402 22.42 -7.10 13.57
CA THR A 402 21.77 -6.12 12.70
C THR A 402 20.58 -6.70 11.94
N ILE A 403 19.64 -5.81 11.59
CA ILE A 403 18.53 -6.09 10.69
C ILE A 403 18.80 -5.32 9.40
N MET A 404 19.06 -6.03 8.30
CA MET A 404 19.24 -5.42 6.98
C MET A 404 18.02 -5.64 6.09
N CYS A 405 17.72 -4.66 5.24
CA CYS A 405 16.63 -4.75 4.28
C CYS A 405 16.92 -4.08 2.93
N SER A 406 16.13 -4.43 1.91
CA SER A 406 16.21 -3.82 0.58
C SER A 406 15.51 -2.45 0.49
N GLN A 407 15.82 -1.69 -0.55
CA GLN A 407 15.11 -0.46 -0.93
C GLN A 407 13.58 -0.61 -0.94
N THR A 408 13.06 -1.67 -1.59
CA THR A 408 11.61 -1.93 -1.68
C THR A 408 10.94 -2.01 -0.31
N VAL A 409 11.61 -2.56 0.70
CA VAL A 409 11.11 -2.61 2.08
C VAL A 409 11.00 -1.19 2.63
N LYS A 410 12.07 -0.40 2.52
CA LYS A 410 12.13 0.99 2.98
C LYS A 410 11.07 1.89 2.32
N ASP A 411 10.75 1.67 1.05
CA ASP A 411 9.77 2.49 0.33
C ASP A 411 8.31 2.13 0.66
N LEU A 412 8.02 0.86 0.98
CA LEU A 412 6.68 0.42 1.37
C LEU A 412 6.32 0.78 2.83
N VAL A 413 7.32 1.05 3.68
CA VAL A 413 7.14 1.41 5.10
C VAL A 413 7.25 2.90 5.39
N VAL A 414 7.20 3.76 4.37
CA VAL A 414 7.15 5.22 4.51
C VAL A 414 5.99 5.61 5.43
N GLY A 415 6.28 6.33 6.51
CA GLY A 415 5.29 6.74 7.52
C GLY A 415 5.29 5.91 8.81
N SER A 416 5.94 4.74 8.83
CA SER A 416 5.99 3.85 10.01
C SER A 416 6.72 4.45 11.22
N GLY A 417 7.53 5.48 11.02
CA GLY A 417 8.47 5.98 12.03
C GLY A 417 9.73 5.12 12.15
N LEU A 418 9.89 4.07 11.33
CA LEU A 418 11.12 3.29 11.27
C LEU A 418 12.27 4.13 10.70
N GLU A 419 13.43 4.03 11.34
CA GLU A 419 14.66 4.71 10.94
C GLU A 419 15.58 3.76 10.18
N PHE A 420 16.19 4.27 9.11
CA PHE A 420 17.05 3.50 8.21
C PHE A 420 18.38 4.20 7.98
N VAL A 421 19.46 3.44 7.97
CA VAL A 421 20.79 3.91 7.55
C VAL A 421 21.15 3.27 6.22
N ALA A 422 21.44 4.10 5.22
CA ALA A 422 21.85 3.63 3.90
C ALA A 422 23.23 2.95 3.97
N LEU A 423 23.32 1.74 3.44
CA LEU A 423 24.54 0.94 3.38
C LEU A 423 25.16 0.90 1.97
N GLY A 424 24.55 1.62 1.01
CA GLY A 424 24.98 1.69 -0.38
C GLY A 424 24.43 0.58 -1.27
N SER A 425 24.85 0.60 -2.54
CA SER A 425 24.52 -0.41 -3.55
C SER A 425 25.48 -1.60 -3.45
N ARG A 426 24.94 -2.82 -3.58
CA ARG A 426 25.72 -4.08 -3.58
C ARG A 426 25.24 -5.03 -4.67
N GLU A 427 26.17 -5.78 -5.27
CA GLU A 427 25.83 -6.96 -6.07
C GLU A 427 25.66 -8.17 -5.16
N LEU A 428 24.47 -8.77 -5.16
CA LEU A 428 24.20 -9.96 -4.36
C LEU A 428 24.52 -11.23 -5.16
N LYS A 429 25.26 -12.16 -4.55
CA LYS A 429 25.70 -13.39 -5.24
C LYS A 429 24.52 -14.17 -5.84
N GLY A 430 24.51 -14.26 -7.18
CA GLY A 430 23.52 -15.01 -7.94
C GLY A 430 22.17 -14.29 -8.12
N VAL A 431 22.10 -13.01 -7.78
CA VAL A 431 20.94 -12.14 -8.02
C VAL A 431 21.33 -11.11 -9.07
N PRO A 432 20.55 -10.93 -10.14
CA PRO A 432 20.84 -9.90 -11.13
C PRO A 432 20.73 -8.48 -10.57
N GLY A 433 21.58 -7.59 -11.06
CA GLY A 433 21.51 -6.15 -10.79
C GLY A 433 22.18 -5.71 -9.49
N GLU A 434 22.14 -4.40 -9.31
CA GLU A 434 22.64 -3.70 -8.13
C GLU A 434 21.49 -3.44 -7.15
N TRP A 435 21.75 -3.66 -5.86
CA TRP A 435 20.74 -3.59 -4.83
C TRP A 435 21.13 -2.63 -3.72
N VAL A 436 20.32 -1.59 -3.51
CA VAL A 436 20.51 -0.64 -2.41
C VAL A 436 20.01 -1.26 -1.11
N MET A 437 20.90 -1.24 -0.11
CA MET A 437 20.69 -1.86 1.20
C MET A 437 20.55 -0.82 2.30
N TYR A 438 19.77 -1.18 3.33
CA TYR A 438 19.56 -0.37 4.52
C TYR A 438 19.72 -1.22 5.79
N GLU A 439 20.28 -0.62 6.82
CA GLU A 439 20.20 -1.12 8.19
C GLU A 439 19.00 -0.48 8.88
N VAL A 440 18.17 -1.28 9.56
CA VAL A 440 17.08 -0.79 10.40
C VAL A 440 17.61 -0.46 11.79
N LYS A 441 17.27 0.72 12.33
CA LYS A 441 17.65 1.16 13.68
C LYS A 441 16.66 0.80 14.77
#